data_AF-A0A8T7E130-F1
#
_entry.id   AF-A0A8T7E130-F1
#
_cell.length_a   1.000
_cell.length_b   1.000
_cell.length_c   1.000
_cell.angle_alpha   90.00
_cell.angle_beta   90.00
_cell.angle_gamma   90.00
#
_symmetry.space_group_name_H-M   'P 1'
#
loop_
_entity.id
_entity.type
_entity.pdbx_description
1 polymer ?
#
loop_
_entity_poly.entity_id
_entity_poly.type
_entity_poly.pdbx_seq_one_letter_code
_entity_poly.pdbx_strand_id
1 'polypeptide(L)'
;MSFSFYVRNIAANEAGASLHDLIAALPYSDVAANPPVPEGGWPELAHLYRDGVSARPVETSLEGDLLQVRIFSASAPEDYQLALNIIEQAARRYGQPIESEEGVTATADTLRDTYNDAWVQRHAADTFGMVLNMQGREDTGNLQLSGVNATMTLGPRLAETLHQHNGSAAEVFFDRFRRLNFPGDDVYQAGIIVVGSESTDKVARLSTFGKNVPTLFSTRARFIALTDSERDEHMHIKFDDFIAISDAGSLQWLSEDAVIAEARDGAAWDQLMTAARPLAVEDFFAFPELLDEPEPAADEGADAEKMLVSAPVAIFLLVAAADGSIDKKEVAAFQSQLVTSLASTDERVGALSMACMAQFQEILGGLQSGGPDLCLRVLIQARAAAERVLGADNDQQYLVVLNDMAISIAEASGGGLFGFGKKIGKEERAVLELIEQALLGGHS
;
A
#
# COMPACT_ATOMS: atom_id res chain seq x y z
N MET A 1 -14.60 -9.35 9.13
CA MET A 1 -16.02 -8.94 9.17
C MET A 1 -16.18 -7.74 8.25
N SER A 2 -17.29 -7.67 7.52
CA SER A 2 -17.60 -6.60 6.55
C SER A 2 -19.11 -6.47 6.42
N PHE A 3 -19.59 -5.42 5.77
CA PHE A 3 -20.99 -5.26 5.37
C PHE A 3 -21.04 -4.93 3.89
N SER A 4 -21.86 -5.64 3.12
CA SER A 4 -21.95 -5.46 1.66
C SER A 4 -23.32 -5.01 1.20
N PHE A 5 -23.33 -4.24 0.11
CA PHE A 5 -24.51 -3.96 -0.71
C PHE A 5 -24.31 -4.47 -2.12
N TYR A 6 -25.41 -4.80 -2.79
CA TYR A 6 -25.40 -5.45 -4.09
C TYR A 6 -26.40 -4.77 -5.05
N VAL A 7 -26.01 -4.67 -6.32
CA VAL A 7 -26.91 -4.36 -7.43
C VAL A 7 -26.68 -5.43 -8.52
N ARG A 8 -27.77 -6.09 -8.95
CA ARG A 8 -27.75 -7.20 -9.92
C ARG A 8 -28.21 -6.75 -11.31
N ASN A 9 -27.98 -7.59 -12.32
CA ASN A 9 -28.37 -7.35 -13.71
C ASN A 9 -27.78 -6.06 -14.27
N ILE A 10 -26.56 -5.70 -13.87
CA ILE A 10 -25.81 -4.62 -14.49
C ILE A 10 -25.33 -5.13 -15.84
N ALA A 11 -25.78 -4.51 -16.92
CA ALA A 11 -25.35 -4.85 -18.27
C ALA A 11 -23.89 -4.42 -18.47
N ALA A 12 -22.93 -5.25 -18.02
CA ALA A 12 -21.50 -4.99 -18.11
C ALA A 12 -21.00 -4.75 -19.56
N ASN A 13 -21.78 -5.21 -20.55
CA ASN A 13 -21.43 -5.13 -21.97
C ASN A 13 -22.04 -3.95 -22.74
N GLU A 14 -22.85 -3.10 -22.10
CA GLU A 14 -23.21 -1.82 -22.70
C GLU A 14 -22.11 -0.81 -22.37
N ALA A 15 -21.63 -0.09 -23.39
CA ALA A 15 -20.50 0.85 -23.37
C ALA A 15 -20.61 2.05 -22.40
N GLY A 16 -21.45 1.96 -21.36
CA GLY A 16 -21.70 2.97 -20.35
C GLY A 16 -21.63 2.47 -18.91
N ALA A 17 -21.16 1.26 -18.61
CA ALA A 17 -20.88 0.86 -17.22
C ALA A 17 -19.43 1.21 -16.83
N SER A 18 -19.14 2.50 -16.67
CA SER A 18 -17.84 2.97 -16.20
C SER A 18 -17.87 3.31 -14.71
N LEU A 19 -16.94 2.75 -13.93
CA LEU A 19 -16.76 3.15 -12.54
C LEU A 19 -16.35 4.63 -12.44
N HIS A 20 -15.61 5.13 -13.43
CA HIS A 20 -15.24 6.54 -13.53
C HIS A 20 -16.47 7.46 -13.64
N ASP A 21 -17.45 7.10 -14.48
CA ASP A 21 -18.72 7.84 -14.59
C ASP A 21 -19.51 7.84 -13.28
N LEU A 22 -19.46 6.72 -12.56
CA LEU A 22 -20.15 6.58 -11.28
C LEU A 22 -19.50 7.46 -10.21
N ILE A 23 -18.17 7.47 -10.14
CA ILE A 23 -17.39 8.36 -9.25
C ILE A 23 -17.70 9.83 -9.57
N ALA A 24 -17.73 10.21 -10.85
CA ALA A 24 -18.05 11.57 -11.28
C ALA A 24 -19.48 12.02 -10.90
N ALA A 25 -20.40 11.08 -10.65
CA ALA A 25 -21.77 11.35 -10.21
C ALA A 25 -21.94 11.42 -8.69
N LEU A 26 -20.88 11.12 -7.92
CA LEU A 26 -20.91 11.21 -6.46
C LEU A 26 -20.96 12.67 -5.99
N PRO A 27 -21.54 12.97 -4.82
CA PRO A 27 -21.59 14.33 -4.27
C PRO A 27 -20.25 14.81 -3.70
N TYR A 28 -19.14 14.15 -4.06
CA TYR A 28 -17.83 14.32 -3.46
C TYR A 28 -16.80 14.62 -4.55
N SER A 29 -16.02 15.69 -4.35
CA SER A 29 -14.94 16.07 -5.28
C SER A 29 -13.58 15.44 -4.90
N ASP A 30 -13.50 14.81 -3.74
CA ASP A 30 -12.29 14.27 -3.10
C ASP A 30 -12.21 12.74 -3.19
N VAL A 31 -13.02 12.10 -4.04
CA VAL A 31 -12.98 10.63 -4.20
C VAL A 31 -11.81 10.22 -5.08
N ALA A 32 -10.98 9.34 -4.54
CA ALA A 32 -9.85 8.71 -5.21
C ALA A 32 -10.00 7.19 -5.19
N ALA A 33 -9.16 6.50 -5.96
CA ALA A 33 -9.18 5.05 -6.10
C ALA A 33 -7.77 4.47 -6.08
N ASN A 34 -7.64 3.26 -5.53
CA ASN A 34 -6.43 2.45 -5.63
C ASN A 34 -6.82 1.00 -6.04
N PRO A 35 -6.32 0.46 -7.17
CA PRO A 35 -5.58 1.18 -8.22
C PRO A 35 -6.43 2.28 -8.88
N PRO A 36 -5.82 3.19 -9.67
CA PRO A 36 -6.56 4.19 -10.44
C PRO A 36 -7.63 3.55 -11.33
N VAL A 37 -8.82 4.14 -11.38
CA VAL A 37 -9.94 3.62 -12.17
C VAL A 37 -9.72 3.96 -13.66
N PRO A 38 -9.86 2.99 -14.58
CA PRO A 38 -9.75 3.26 -16.01
C PRO A 38 -10.85 4.22 -16.49
N GLU A 39 -10.58 4.99 -17.55
CA GLU A 39 -11.58 5.91 -18.12
C GLU A 39 -12.84 5.18 -18.62
N GLY A 40 -12.69 3.92 -19.05
CA GLY A 40 -13.77 3.08 -19.53
C GLY A 40 -13.83 1.74 -18.79
N GLY A 41 -15.06 1.25 -18.57
CA GLY A 41 -15.30 -0.04 -17.95
C GLY A 41 -15.22 -0.03 -16.42
N TRP A 42 -15.22 -1.23 -15.86
CA TRP A 42 -15.18 -1.46 -14.43
C TRP A 42 -14.00 -2.38 -14.13
N PRO A 43 -13.05 -2.00 -13.25
CA PRO A 43 -11.96 -2.89 -12.85
C PRO A 43 -12.51 -4.06 -12.03
N GLU A 44 -11.92 -5.25 -12.10
CA GLU A 44 -12.38 -6.41 -11.29
C GLU A 44 -12.55 -6.05 -9.81
N LEU A 45 -11.61 -5.25 -9.29
CA LEU A 45 -11.60 -4.73 -7.94
C LEU A 45 -11.10 -3.28 -7.93
N ALA A 46 -11.74 -2.42 -7.14
CA ALA A 46 -11.23 -1.09 -6.82
C ALA A 46 -11.47 -0.75 -5.35
N HIS A 47 -10.51 -0.05 -4.75
CA HIS A 47 -10.63 0.52 -3.41
C HIS A 47 -10.84 2.03 -3.51
N LEU A 48 -12.08 2.47 -3.28
CA LEU A 48 -12.48 3.87 -3.34
C LEU A 48 -12.40 4.50 -1.94
N TYR A 49 -11.94 5.74 -1.87
CA TYR A 49 -11.83 6.48 -0.61
C TYR A 49 -11.96 7.98 -0.84
N ARG A 50 -12.26 8.73 0.20
CA ARG A 50 -12.21 10.21 0.17
C ARG A 50 -10.88 10.69 0.72
N ASP A 51 -10.11 11.42 -0.08
CA ASP A 51 -8.79 11.91 0.30
C ASP A 51 -8.87 12.83 1.54
N GLY A 52 -8.03 12.58 2.53
CA GLY A 52 -8.05 13.28 3.82
C GLY A 52 -9.26 12.98 4.73
N VAL A 53 -10.25 12.20 4.27
CA VAL A 53 -11.52 11.99 4.99
C VAL A 53 -11.76 10.52 5.35
N SER A 54 -11.39 9.58 4.49
CA SER A 54 -11.61 8.17 4.75
C SER A 54 -10.65 7.61 5.81
N ALA A 55 -11.11 6.69 6.65
CA ALA A 55 -10.19 5.91 7.49
C ALA A 55 -9.75 4.61 6.79
N ARG A 56 -10.68 4.04 6.01
CA ARG A 56 -10.47 2.82 5.24
C ARG A 56 -11.11 2.98 3.86
N PRO A 57 -10.60 2.30 2.82
CA PRO A 57 -11.29 2.29 1.54
C PRO A 57 -12.61 1.51 1.62
N VAL A 58 -13.55 1.89 0.76
CA VAL A 58 -14.70 1.09 0.35
C VAL A 58 -14.26 0.25 -0.85
N GLU A 59 -14.53 -1.04 -0.81
CA GLU A 59 -14.21 -1.91 -1.92
C GLU A 59 -15.40 -2.04 -2.88
N THR A 60 -15.13 -1.98 -4.17
CA THR A 60 -16.11 -2.26 -5.21
C THR A 60 -15.61 -3.35 -6.14
N SER A 61 -16.46 -4.33 -6.47
CA SER A 61 -16.18 -5.35 -7.47
C SER A 61 -17.38 -5.53 -8.39
N LEU A 62 -17.12 -5.81 -9.67
CA LEU A 62 -18.15 -6.15 -10.66
C LEU A 62 -17.83 -7.53 -11.24
N GLU A 63 -18.54 -8.55 -10.77
CA GLU A 63 -18.40 -9.91 -11.26
C GLU A 63 -19.62 -10.29 -12.12
N GLY A 64 -19.41 -10.38 -13.44
CA GLY A 64 -20.50 -10.61 -14.38
C GLY A 64 -21.48 -9.44 -14.41
N ASP A 65 -22.68 -9.63 -13.87
CA ASP A 65 -23.74 -8.63 -13.78
C ASP A 65 -24.03 -8.17 -12.33
N LEU A 66 -23.18 -8.57 -11.38
CA LEU A 66 -23.30 -8.28 -9.96
C LEU A 66 -22.25 -7.24 -9.53
N LEU A 67 -22.70 -6.03 -9.21
CA LEU A 67 -21.89 -5.07 -8.47
C LEU A 67 -22.02 -5.34 -6.98
N GLN A 68 -20.89 -5.47 -6.31
CA GLN A 68 -20.76 -5.46 -4.86
C GLN A 68 -20.05 -4.19 -4.40
N VAL A 69 -20.58 -3.57 -3.34
CA VAL A 69 -19.92 -2.49 -2.59
C VAL A 69 -19.75 -2.95 -1.16
N ARG A 70 -18.50 -3.15 -0.72
CA ARG A 70 -18.14 -3.75 0.56
C ARG A 70 -17.48 -2.73 1.49
N ILE A 71 -17.98 -2.67 2.72
CA ILE A 71 -17.46 -1.85 3.82
C ILE A 71 -16.73 -2.76 4.80
N PHE A 72 -15.47 -2.45 5.11
CA PHE A 72 -14.70 -3.23 6.08
C PHE A 72 -15.15 -2.93 7.52
N SER A 73 -14.88 -3.85 8.45
CA SER A 73 -15.11 -3.56 9.89
C SER A 73 -14.25 -2.41 10.37
N ALA A 74 -14.74 -1.63 11.33
CA ALA A 74 -14.03 -0.45 11.81
C ALA A 74 -13.68 0.55 10.68
N SER A 75 -14.56 0.66 9.67
CA SER A 75 -14.61 1.80 8.76
C SER A 75 -15.31 2.98 9.43
N ALA A 76 -14.89 4.21 9.10
CA ALA A 76 -15.45 5.43 9.67
C ALA A 76 -16.84 5.73 9.07
N PRO A 77 -17.72 6.50 9.76
CA PRO A 77 -19.02 6.90 9.24
C PRO A 77 -18.97 7.47 7.80
N GLU A 78 -17.93 8.22 7.45
CA GLU A 78 -17.73 8.80 6.13
C GLU A 78 -17.51 7.74 5.04
N ASP A 79 -16.89 6.60 5.39
CA ASP A 79 -16.68 5.47 4.48
C ASP A 79 -18.02 4.77 4.20
N TYR A 80 -18.90 4.66 5.21
CA TYR A 80 -20.27 4.18 5.01
C TYR A 80 -21.06 5.13 4.11
N GLN A 81 -20.93 6.43 4.32
CA GLN A 81 -21.59 7.42 3.47
C GLN A 81 -21.11 7.33 2.03
N LEU A 82 -19.80 7.13 1.80
CA LEU A 82 -19.25 6.88 0.47
C LEU A 82 -19.88 5.63 -0.16
N ALA A 83 -19.86 4.50 0.55
CA ALA A 83 -20.44 3.24 0.07
C ALA A 83 -21.94 3.35 -0.29
N LEU A 84 -22.73 4.01 0.56
CA LEU A 84 -24.15 4.22 0.33
C LEU A 84 -24.39 5.12 -0.88
N ASN A 85 -23.59 6.17 -1.08
CA ASN A 85 -23.69 7.01 -2.29
C ASN A 85 -23.30 6.24 -3.55
N ILE A 86 -22.26 5.40 -3.51
CA ILE A 86 -21.84 4.56 -4.64
C ILE A 86 -22.99 3.64 -5.06
N ILE A 87 -23.57 2.89 -4.12
CA ILE A 87 -24.60 1.91 -4.45
C ILE A 87 -25.92 2.57 -4.88
N GLU A 88 -26.27 3.74 -4.31
CA GLU A 88 -27.41 4.53 -4.78
C GLU A 88 -27.23 5.02 -6.22
N GLN A 89 -26.05 5.56 -6.57
CA GLN A 89 -25.79 6.02 -7.93
C GLN A 89 -25.81 4.86 -8.93
N ALA A 90 -25.26 3.69 -8.56
CA ALA A 90 -25.37 2.48 -9.37
C ALA A 90 -26.84 2.10 -9.59
N ALA A 91 -27.63 2.00 -8.53
CA ALA A 91 -29.04 1.64 -8.61
C ALA A 91 -29.86 2.62 -9.46
N ARG A 92 -29.64 3.93 -9.32
CA ARG A 92 -30.28 4.97 -10.17
C ARG A 92 -29.89 4.80 -11.63
N ARG A 93 -28.60 4.59 -11.91
CA ARG A 93 -28.07 4.45 -13.27
C ARG A 93 -28.66 3.23 -13.99
N TYR A 94 -28.75 2.10 -13.31
CA TYR A 94 -29.18 0.84 -13.93
C TYR A 94 -30.67 0.53 -13.74
N GLY A 95 -31.39 1.35 -12.97
CA GLY A 95 -32.81 1.12 -12.68
C GLY A 95 -33.05 -0.19 -11.90
N GLN A 96 -32.07 -0.61 -11.10
CA GLN A 96 -32.08 -1.87 -10.36
C GLN A 96 -32.26 -1.63 -8.86
N PRO A 97 -32.88 -2.57 -8.13
CA PRO A 97 -32.94 -2.49 -6.68
C PRO A 97 -31.57 -2.76 -6.04
N ILE A 98 -31.43 -2.28 -4.80
CA ILE A 98 -30.28 -2.51 -3.94
C ILE A 98 -30.64 -3.63 -2.96
N GLU A 99 -29.78 -4.63 -2.83
CA GLU A 99 -29.87 -5.70 -1.84
C GLU A 99 -28.73 -5.57 -0.82
N SER A 100 -29.01 -5.60 0.48
CA SER A 100 -27.97 -5.63 1.52
C SER A 100 -27.51 -7.06 1.83
N GLU A 101 -26.38 -7.22 2.52
CA GLU A 101 -25.91 -8.50 3.08
C GLU A 101 -26.96 -9.24 3.94
N GLU A 102 -27.86 -8.51 4.59
CA GLU A 102 -28.94 -9.06 5.41
C GLU A 102 -30.20 -9.44 4.61
N GLY A 103 -30.17 -9.31 3.28
CA GLY A 103 -31.31 -9.60 2.39
C GLY A 103 -32.39 -8.52 2.32
N VAL A 104 -32.17 -7.33 2.90
CA VAL A 104 -33.08 -6.19 2.75
C VAL A 104 -32.98 -5.62 1.34
N THR A 105 -34.12 -5.41 0.69
CA THR A 105 -34.21 -4.80 -0.64
C THR A 105 -34.78 -3.39 -0.56
N ALA A 106 -34.15 -2.43 -1.24
CA ALA A 106 -34.61 -1.04 -1.34
C ALA A 106 -34.36 -0.46 -2.75
N THR A 107 -35.03 0.63 -3.09
CA THR A 107 -34.62 1.46 -4.24
C THR A 107 -33.58 2.48 -3.79
N ALA A 108 -32.93 3.17 -4.73
CA ALA A 108 -32.01 4.26 -4.38
C ALA A 108 -32.67 5.39 -3.56
N ASP A 109 -33.98 5.60 -3.74
CA ASP A 109 -34.71 6.67 -3.05
C ASP A 109 -35.22 6.25 -1.65
N THR A 110 -35.34 4.95 -1.40
CA THR A 110 -35.82 4.42 -0.11
C THR A 110 -34.71 3.76 0.72
N LEU A 111 -33.50 3.61 0.18
CA LEU A 111 -32.37 2.98 0.90
C LEU A 111 -32.12 3.65 2.25
N ARG A 112 -32.20 4.99 2.27
CA ARG A 112 -31.95 5.82 3.46
C ARG A 112 -33.06 5.76 4.50
N ASP A 113 -34.21 5.17 4.21
CA ASP A 113 -35.22 4.92 5.24
C ASP A 113 -34.71 3.89 6.26
N THR A 114 -33.91 2.92 5.79
CA THR A 114 -33.29 1.87 6.60
C THR A 114 -31.86 2.24 7.00
N TYR A 115 -31.04 2.65 6.05
CA TYR A 115 -29.60 2.92 6.21
C TYR A 115 -29.32 4.44 6.35
N ASN A 116 -30.00 5.08 7.30
CA ASN A 116 -29.81 6.50 7.63
C ASN A 116 -28.55 6.76 8.47
N ASP A 117 -28.30 8.04 8.77
CA ASP A 117 -27.16 8.48 9.58
C ASP A 117 -27.11 7.83 10.97
N ALA A 118 -28.27 7.59 11.60
CA ALA A 118 -28.31 6.93 12.90
C ALA A 118 -27.88 5.45 12.80
N TRP A 119 -28.24 4.76 11.72
CA TRP A 119 -27.72 3.43 11.43
C TRP A 119 -26.21 3.48 11.17
N VAL A 120 -25.73 4.41 10.34
CA VAL A 120 -24.30 4.55 10.02
C VAL A 120 -23.46 4.73 11.28
N GLN A 121 -23.83 5.68 12.14
CA GLN A 121 -23.08 5.98 13.37
C GLN A 121 -23.05 4.77 14.31
N ARG A 122 -24.21 4.13 14.52
CA ARG A 122 -24.32 2.94 15.38
C ARG A 122 -23.52 1.77 14.80
N HIS A 123 -23.67 1.47 13.51
CA HIS A 123 -23.02 0.31 12.90
C HIS A 123 -21.49 0.47 12.81
N ALA A 124 -21.01 1.68 12.53
CA ALA A 124 -19.57 1.99 12.59
C ALA A 124 -19.02 1.77 14.02
N ALA A 125 -19.73 2.27 15.05
CA ALA A 125 -19.34 2.08 16.44
C ALA A 125 -19.41 0.62 16.90
N ASP A 126 -20.46 -0.11 16.53
CA ASP A 126 -20.66 -1.53 16.88
C ASP A 126 -19.58 -2.41 16.24
N THR A 127 -19.30 -2.23 14.95
CA THR A 127 -18.24 -2.99 14.25
C THR A 127 -16.84 -2.67 14.78
N PHE A 128 -16.56 -1.42 15.14
CA PHE A 128 -15.34 -1.06 15.86
C PHE A 128 -15.30 -1.72 17.25
N GLY A 129 -16.40 -1.70 18.01
CA GLY A 129 -16.47 -2.35 19.31
C GLY A 129 -16.19 -3.86 19.24
N MET A 130 -16.64 -4.53 18.18
CA MET A 130 -16.30 -5.94 17.93
C MET A 130 -14.79 -6.12 17.68
N VAL A 131 -14.21 -5.27 16.83
CA VAL A 131 -12.77 -5.25 16.52
C VAL A 131 -11.93 -5.02 17.79
N LEU A 132 -12.31 -4.06 18.63
CA LEU A 132 -11.65 -3.77 19.90
C LEU A 132 -11.73 -4.96 20.88
N ASN A 133 -12.88 -5.64 20.95
CA ASN A 133 -13.04 -6.83 21.78
C ASN A 133 -12.26 -8.06 21.26
N MET A 134 -11.95 -8.11 19.96
CA MET A 134 -11.13 -9.17 19.37
C MET A 134 -9.65 -9.01 19.70
N GLN A 135 -9.14 -7.78 19.83
CA GLN A 135 -7.72 -7.51 20.13
C GLN A 135 -7.23 -8.25 21.38
N GLY A 136 -8.05 -8.34 22.43
CA GLY A 136 -7.71 -9.05 23.67
C GLY A 136 -7.75 -10.58 23.59
N ARG A 137 -8.10 -11.17 22.43
CA ARG A 137 -8.19 -12.62 22.22
C ARG A 137 -7.09 -13.20 21.32
N GLU A 138 -6.37 -12.35 20.60
CA GLU A 138 -5.25 -12.77 19.73
C GLU A 138 -4.02 -13.10 20.58
N ASP A 139 -3.30 -14.17 20.22
CA ASP A 139 -2.11 -14.64 20.95
C ASP A 139 -0.98 -13.58 20.98
N THR A 140 -0.92 -12.73 19.96
CA THR A 140 0.04 -11.63 19.85
C THR A 140 -0.41 -10.36 20.58
N GLY A 141 -1.70 -10.26 20.94
CA GLY A 141 -2.31 -9.05 21.45
C GLY A 141 -2.35 -7.88 20.46
N ASN A 142 -2.04 -8.09 19.17
CA ASN A 142 -2.04 -7.03 18.16
C ASN A 142 -2.96 -7.40 17.00
N LEU A 143 -3.84 -6.49 16.62
CA LEU A 143 -4.70 -6.61 15.44
C LEU A 143 -4.30 -5.58 14.39
N GLN A 144 -4.11 -6.01 13.14
CA GLN A 144 -3.80 -5.11 12.03
C GLN A 144 -5.05 -4.75 11.23
N LEU A 145 -5.21 -3.47 10.97
CA LEU A 145 -6.32 -2.90 10.18
C LEU A 145 -5.74 -2.10 9.03
N SER A 146 -5.95 -2.57 7.79
CA SER A 146 -5.54 -1.85 6.59
C SER A 146 -6.38 -0.59 6.40
N GLY A 147 -5.72 0.57 6.39
CA GLY A 147 -6.28 1.85 6.00
C GLY A 147 -6.12 2.11 4.49
N VAL A 148 -6.16 3.38 4.10
CA VAL A 148 -5.94 3.85 2.73
C VAL A 148 -4.45 3.83 2.37
N ASN A 149 -3.61 4.46 3.19
CA ASN A 149 -2.17 4.63 2.95
C ASN A 149 -1.31 3.91 4.00
N ALA A 150 -1.89 3.55 5.14
CA ALA A 150 -1.17 2.97 6.27
C ALA A 150 -2.00 1.88 6.96
N THR A 151 -1.29 0.92 7.57
CA THR A 151 -1.90 -0.10 8.42
C THR A 151 -1.86 0.38 9.87
N MET A 152 -3.00 0.34 10.55
CA MET A 152 -3.05 0.56 11.99
C MET A 152 -2.86 -0.76 12.74
N THR A 153 -1.92 -0.77 13.67
CA THR A 153 -1.76 -1.83 14.66
C THR A 153 -2.52 -1.44 15.92
N LEU A 154 -3.64 -2.12 16.17
CA LEU A 154 -4.40 -2.01 17.42
C LEU A 154 -3.80 -2.98 18.44
N GLY A 155 -2.89 -2.47 19.27
CA GLY A 155 -2.27 -3.21 20.36
C GLY A 155 -2.80 -2.84 21.75
N PRO A 156 -2.21 -3.40 22.82
CA PRO A 156 -2.73 -3.23 24.18
C PRO A 156 -2.78 -1.79 24.65
N ARG A 157 -1.77 -0.96 24.32
CA ARG A 157 -1.72 0.43 24.76
C ARG A 157 -2.81 1.25 24.09
N LEU A 158 -2.97 1.11 22.77
CA LEU A 158 -4.03 1.82 22.06
C LEU A 158 -5.41 1.34 22.52
N ALA A 159 -5.60 0.03 22.69
CA ALA A 159 -6.85 -0.53 23.19
C ALA A 159 -7.18 0.01 24.59
N GLU A 160 -6.25 0.00 25.55
CA GLU A 160 -6.45 0.55 26.90
C GLU A 160 -6.84 2.02 26.84
N THR A 161 -6.16 2.81 26.02
CA THR A 161 -6.48 4.23 25.81
C THR A 161 -7.91 4.39 25.30
N LEU A 162 -8.33 3.60 24.31
CA LEU A 162 -9.68 3.67 23.73
C LEU A 162 -10.75 3.24 24.74
N HIS A 163 -10.48 2.25 25.60
CA HIS A 163 -11.42 1.85 26.67
C HIS A 163 -11.65 2.97 27.70
N GLN A 164 -10.72 3.90 27.88
CA GLN A 164 -10.89 5.05 28.76
C GLN A 164 -11.86 6.11 28.18
N HIS A 165 -12.09 6.09 26.87
CA HIS A 165 -13.00 6.99 26.15
C HIS A 165 -14.43 6.46 26.10
N ASN A 166 -15.09 6.35 27.26
CA ASN A 166 -16.46 5.86 27.38
C ASN A 166 -17.43 6.55 26.42
N GLY A 167 -17.98 5.80 25.46
CA GLY A 167 -18.97 6.29 24.48
C GLY A 167 -18.38 7.06 23.30
N SER A 168 -17.13 7.53 23.36
CA SER A 168 -16.44 8.23 22.26
C SER A 168 -15.25 7.46 21.68
N ALA A 169 -15.03 6.21 22.10
CA ALA A 169 -13.91 5.38 21.66
C ALA A 169 -13.83 5.25 20.13
N ALA A 170 -14.97 5.03 19.47
CA ALA A 170 -15.02 4.93 18.01
C ALA A 170 -14.59 6.22 17.31
N GLU A 171 -15.08 7.38 17.78
CA GLU A 171 -14.71 8.69 17.25
C GLU A 171 -13.20 8.95 17.39
N VAL A 172 -12.65 8.71 18.58
CA VAL A 172 -11.21 8.85 18.85
C VAL A 172 -10.38 7.90 17.99
N PHE A 173 -10.85 6.66 17.81
CA PHE A 173 -10.20 5.68 16.95
C PHE A 173 -10.17 6.13 15.49
N PHE A 174 -11.33 6.52 14.93
CA PHE A 174 -11.40 6.97 13.53
C PHE A 174 -10.59 8.23 13.28
N ASP A 175 -10.53 9.14 14.26
CA ASP A 175 -9.69 10.34 14.17
C ASP A 175 -8.20 10.00 14.07
N ARG A 176 -7.73 9.10 14.94
CA ARG A 176 -6.35 8.60 14.87
C ARG A 176 -6.07 7.86 13.59
N PHE A 177 -7.03 7.07 13.10
CA PHE A 177 -6.85 6.30 11.88
C PHE A 177 -6.81 7.20 10.64
N ARG A 178 -7.66 8.23 10.58
CA ARG A 178 -7.56 9.29 9.56
C ARG A 178 -6.20 9.97 9.61
N ARG A 179 -5.77 10.43 10.80
CA ARG A 179 -4.47 11.11 10.96
C ARG A 179 -3.27 10.19 10.65
N LEU A 180 -3.41 8.87 10.79
CA LEU A 180 -2.37 7.93 10.38
C LEU A 180 -2.27 7.80 8.85
N ASN A 181 -3.41 7.78 8.16
CA ASN A 181 -3.46 7.68 6.70
C ASN A 181 -3.15 9.02 6.00
N PHE A 182 -3.46 10.12 6.68
CA PHE A 182 -3.34 11.50 6.18
C PHE A 182 -2.77 12.38 7.31
N PRO A 183 -1.45 12.31 7.60
CA PRO A 183 -0.85 13.02 8.73
C PRO A 183 -0.91 14.55 8.64
N GLY A 184 -1.36 15.11 7.52
CA GLY A 184 -1.39 16.54 7.25
C GLY A 184 -0.08 17.01 6.62
N ASP A 185 -0.16 18.03 5.77
CA ASP A 185 1.02 18.61 5.09
C ASP A 185 2.00 19.29 6.07
N ASP A 186 1.52 19.58 7.29
CA ASP A 186 2.30 20.19 8.36
C ASP A 186 3.12 19.18 9.17
N VAL A 187 2.81 17.88 9.09
CA VAL A 187 3.50 16.83 9.85
C VAL A 187 4.55 16.14 8.98
N TYR A 188 5.82 16.23 9.41
CA TYR A 188 6.91 15.51 8.78
C TYR A 188 6.85 14.01 9.08
N GLN A 189 6.91 13.17 8.06
CA GLN A 189 6.99 11.72 8.24
C GLN A 189 8.47 11.31 8.32
N ALA A 190 8.93 10.96 9.52
CA ALA A 190 10.34 10.64 9.71
C ALA A 190 10.72 9.33 9.02
N GLY A 191 11.69 9.41 8.11
CA GLY A 191 12.35 8.23 7.58
C GLY A 191 13.11 7.45 8.65
N ILE A 192 13.40 6.18 8.36
CA ILE A 192 14.27 5.34 9.19
C ILE A 192 15.65 5.30 8.53
N ILE A 193 16.65 5.80 9.24
CA ILE A 193 18.06 5.68 8.91
C ILE A 193 18.57 4.37 9.54
N VAL A 194 19.21 3.54 8.75
CA VAL A 194 19.80 2.27 9.18
C VAL A 194 21.32 2.42 9.27
N VAL A 195 21.88 2.12 10.44
CA VAL A 195 23.32 2.22 10.71
C VAL A 195 23.84 0.82 11.02
N GLY A 196 24.81 0.35 10.23
CA GLY A 196 25.52 -0.90 10.45
C GLY A 196 26.85 -0.71 11.21
N SER A 197 27.44 -1.81 11.68
CA SER A 197 28.76 -1.85 12.31
C SER A 197 29.61 -2.95 11.68
N GLU A 198 30.93 -2.77 11.63
CA GLU A 198 31.85 -3.85 11.24
C GLU A 198 31.97 -4.94 12.31
N SER A 199 31.56 -4.63 13.55
CA SER A 199 31.74 -5.53 14.71
C SER A 199 30.57 -6.47 14.99
N THR A 200 29.43 -6.25 14.35
CA THR A 200 28.21 -7.07 14.48
C THR A 200 27.45 -7.07 13.16
N ASP A 201 26.77 -8.17 12.88
CA ASP A 201 25.82 -8.30 11.78
C ASP A 201 24.53 -7.50 11.98
N LYS A 202 24.27 -6.98 13.18
CA LYS A 202 23.06 -6.23 13.51
C LYS A 202 23.11 -4.76 13.09
N VAL A 203 21.94 -4.14 13.02
CA VAL A 203 21.78 -2.73 12.63
C VAL A 203 21.03 -1.92 13.70
N ALA A 204 21.42 -0.67 13.85
CA ALA A 204 20.68 0.34 14.59
C ALA A 204 19.73 1.08 13.65
N ARG A 205 18.49 1.31 14.10
CA ARG A 205 17.47 2.05 13.34
C ARG A 205 17.13 3.34 14.08
N LEU A 206 17.23 4.47 13.38
CA LEU A 206 16.99 5.77 13.99
C LEU A 206 16.16 6.70 13.10
N SER A 207 15.40 7.59 13.71
CA SER A 207 14.63 8.63 13.03
C SER A 207 15.04 10.00 13.56
N THR A 208 14.78 11.05 12.78
CA THR A 208 15.18 12.42 13.11
C THR A 208 14.00 13.23 13.68
N PHE A 209 14.26 14.02 14.71
CA PHE A 209 13.31 15.00 15.25
C PHE A 209 13.97 16.38 15.25
N GLY A 210 13.40 17.30 14.47
CA GLY A 210 13.89 18.66 14.34
C GLY A 210 13.07 19.65 15.16
N LYS A 211 13.74 20.70 15.62
CA LYS A 211 13.10 21.88 16.21
C LYS A 211 12.03 22.47 15.26
N ASN A 212 10.88 22.87 15.80
CA ASN A 212 9.74 23.45 15.09
C ASN A 212 9.05 22.55 14.05
N VAL A 213 9.32 21.24 14.04
CA VAL A 213 8.75 20.33 13.05
C VAL A 213 7.92 19.24 13.76
N PRO A 214 6.58 19.26 13.67
CA PRO A 214 5.80 18.14 14.19
C PRO A 214 6.11 16.91 13.34
N THR A 215 6.33 15.77 13.99
CA THR A 215 6.93 14.61 13.33
C THR A 215 6.19 13.33 13.68
N LEU A 216 5.80 12.56 12.66
CA LEU A 216 5.30 11.20 12.77
C LEU A 216 6.47 10.21 12.80
N PHE A 217 6.58 9.45 13.87
CA PHE A 217 7.58 8.40 14.05
C PHE A 217 6.97 7.01 13.95
N SER A 218 7.78 6.07 13.46
CA SER A 218 7.57 4.64 13.65
C SER A 218 8.38 4.12 14.82
N THR A 219 7.82 3.24 15.64
CA THR A 219 8.55 2.55 16.72
C THR A 219 9.58 1.54 16.22
N ARG A 220 9.64 1.33 14.89
CA ARG A 220 10.75 0.60 14.25
C ARG A 220 12.08 1.36 14.36
N ALA A 221 12.05 2.67 14.55
CA ALA A 221 13.22 3.41 14.99
C ALA A 221 13.43 3.16 16.49
N ARG A 222 14.60 2.61 16.85
CA ARG A 222 14.99 2.35 18.24
C ARG A 222 15.73 3.53 18.87
N PHE A 223 16.15 4.48 18.05
CA PHE A 223 16.81 5.71 18.47
C PHE A 223 16.19 6.93 17.78
N ILE A 224 16.29 8.09 18.42
CA ILE A 224 15.90 9.38 17.88
C ILE A 224 17.13 10.29 17.83
N ALA A 225 17.38 10.87 16.66
CA ALA A 225 18.34 11.96 16.46
C ALA A 225 17.63 13.30 16.65
N LEU A 226 17.91 13.98 17.76
CA LEU A 226 17.47 15.34 18.02
C LEU A 226 18.39 16.31 17.29
N THR A 227 17.84 17.18 16.44
CA THR A 227 18.63 18.12 15.62
C THR A 227 18.18 19.56 15.80
N ASP A 228 19.14 20.44 16.12
CA ASP A 228 18.98 21.90 16.16
C ASP A 228 19.97 22.53 15.18
N SER A 229 19.51 22.76 13.95
CA SER A 229 20.32 23.32 12.88
C SER A 229 20.71 24.78 13.13
N GLU A 230 19.97 25.52 13.97
CA GLU A 230 20.31 26.90 14.32
C GLU A 230 21.53 26.96 15.26
N ARG A 231 21.73 25.90 16.06
CA ARG A 231 22.82 25.80 17.04
C ARG A 231 23.93 24.84 16.63
N ASP A 232 23.80 24.17 15.50
CA ASP A 232 24.68 23.08 15.05
C ASP A 232 24.82 21.97 16.13
N GLU A 233 23.73 21.70 16.85
CA GLU A 233 23.68 20.70 17.91
C GLU A 233 22.90 19.47 17.44
N HIS A 234 23.49 18.30 17.62
CA HIS A 234 22.83 17.01 17.38
C HIS A 234 23.14 16.06 18.53
N MET A 235 22.15 15.26 18.91
CA MET A 235 22.32 14.18 19.88
C MET A 235 21.42 13.02 19.54
N HIS A 236 21.83 11.81 19.92
CA HIS A 236 21.02 10.62 19.78
C HIS A 236 20.57 10.14 21.15
N ILE A 237 19.32 9.71 21.27
CA ILE A 237 18.78 9.07 22.46
C ILE A 237 17.98 7.83 22.07
N LYS A 238 17.73 6.92 23.00
CA LYS A 238 16.84 5.78 22.76
C LYS A 238 15.41 6.29 22.54
N PHE A 239 14.64 5.57 21.72
CA PHE A 239 13.24 5.92 21.46
C PHE A 239 12.42 5.96 22.75
N ASP A 240 12.55 4.97 23.62
CA ASP A 240 11.81 4.93 24.88
C ASP A 240 12.20 6.07 25.83
N ASP A 241 13.48 6.46 25.84
CA ASP A 241 13.96 7.61 26.60
C ASP A 241 13.35 8.92 26.07
N PHE A 242 13.25 9.06 24.75
CA PHE A 242 12.55 10.19 24.11
C PHE A 242 11.08 10.26 24.55
N ILE A 243 10.38 9.12 24.59
CA ILE A 243 8.99 9.06 25.07
C ILE A 243 8.91 9.45 26.54
N ALA A 244 9.83 8.97 27.38
CA ALA A 244 9.82 9.20 28.82
C ALA A 244 10.09 10.67 29.22
N ILE A 245 10.97 11.36 28.49
CA ILE A 245 11.30 12.78 28.75
C ILE A 245 10.38 13.76 28.02
N SER A 246 9.45 13.24 27.20
CA SER A 246 8.47 14.06 26.51
C SER A 246 7.30 14.39 27.42
N ASP A 247 6.84 15.64 27.38
CA ASP A 247 5.73 16.09 28.20
C ASP A 247 4.44 15.33 27.87
N ALA A 248 3.67 14.95 28.89
CA ALA A 248 2.37 14.32 28.72
C ALA A 248 1.44 15.26 27.94
N GLY A 249 1.08 14.86 26.72
CA GLY A 249 0.28 15.67 25.79
C GLY A 249 1.05 16.19 24.56
N SER A 250 2.38 16.13 24.58
CA SER A 250 3.20 16.44 23.38
C SER A 250 3.34 15.27 22.41
N LEU A 251 2.83 14.10 22.79
CA LEU A 251 2.86 12.87 22.01
C LEU A 251 1.44 12.35 21.81
N GLN A 252 1.09 12.05 20.56
CA GLN A 252 -0.17 11.41 20.20
C GLN A 252 0.12 10.06 19.53
N TRP A 253 -0.20 8.97 20.22
CA TRP A 253 -0.15 7.62 19.65
C TRP A 253 -1.31 7.41 18.70
N LEU A 254 -1.00 7.25 17.42
CA LEU A 254 -2.00 6.95 16.38
C LEU A 254 -2.22 5.44 16.28
N SER A 255 -1.16 4.66 16.43
CA SER A 255 -1.11 3.20 16.33
C SER A 255 -0.26 2.62 17.48
N GLU A 256 -0.18 1.30 17.63
CA GLU A 256 0.79 0.66 18.54
C GLU A 256 2.24 0.95 18.12
N ASP A 257 2.46 1.18 16.84
CA ASP A 257 3.77 1.34 16.20
C ASP A 257 3.99 2.74 15.58
N ALA A 258 3.08 3.68 15.80
CA ALA A 258 3.17 5.04 15.24
C ALA A 258 2.74 6.13 16.23
N VAL A 259 3.57 7.17 16.36
CA VAL A 259 3.36 8.31 17.27
C VAL A 259 3.68 9.62 16.58
N ILE A 260 2.82 10.63 16.75
CA ILE A 260 3.13 12.02 16.40
C ILE A 260 3.73 12.70 17.63
N ALA A 261 4.89 13.32 17.46
CA ALA A 261 5.37 14.34 18.38
C ALA A 261 5.02 15.73 17.84
N GLU A 262 4.41 16.55 18.68
CA GLU A 262 4.10 17.94 18.34
C GLU A 262 5.38 18.76 18.18
N ALA A 263 5.30 19.82 17.35
CA ALA A 263 6.40 20.73 17.13
C ALA A 263 6.85 21.37 18.45
N ARG A 264 8.16 21.44 18.68
CA ARG A 264 8.72 22.10 19.86
C ARG A 264 9.67 23.22 19.46
N ASP A 265 9.48 24.37 20.08
CA ASP A 265 10.26 25.57 19.86
C ASP A 265 10.74 26.19 21.19
N GLY A 266 11.58 27.22 21.10
CA GLY A 266 12.02 28.04 22.22
C GLY A 266 12.37 27.24 23.49
N ALA A 267 11.66 27.56 24.58
CA ALA A 267 11.89 26.96 25.89
C ALA A 267 11.53 25.46 25.96
N ALA A 268 10.52 25.00 25.20
CA ALA A 268 10.11 23.60 25.18
C ALA A 268 11.17 22.73 24.50
N TRP A 269 11.77 23.23 23.42
CA TRP A 269 12.92 22.59 22.78
C TRP A 269 14.15 22.58 23.70
N ASP A 270 14.46 23.70 24.34
CA ASP A 270 15.60 23.79 25.27
C ASP A 270 15.46 22.84 26.46
N GLN A 271 14.23 22.68 26.98
CA GLN A 271 13.93 21.72 28.04
C GLN A 271 14.13 20.28 27.57
N LEU A 272 13.66 19.93 26.37
CA LEU A 272 13.88 18.60 25.78
C LEU A 272 15.37 18.31 25.62
N MET A 273 16.13 19.22 25.01
CA MET A 273 17.57 19.07 24.78
C MET A 273 18.34 18.95 26.12
N THR A 274 17.94 19.72 27.13
CA THR A 274 18.54 19.63 28.48
C THR A 274 18.26 18.28 29.14
N ALA A 275 17.03 17.77 29.03
CA ALA A 275 16.64 16.47 29.58
C ALA A 275 17.26 15.28 28.82
N ALA A 276 17.48 15.43 27.52
CA ALA A 276 18.07 14.41 26.65
C ALA A 276 19.59 14.27 26.83
N ARG A 277 20.30 15.35 27.16
CA ARG A 277 21.77 15.36 27.31
C ARG A 277 22.35 14.27 28.23
N PRO A 278 21.82 14.00 29.45
CA PRO A 278 22.32 12.90 30.28
C PRO A 278 21.98 11.50 29.74
N LEU A 279 21.09 11.40 28.74
CA LEU A 279 20.65 10.15 28.10
C LEU A 279 21.29 9.93 26.72
N ALA A 280 22.23 10.81 26.33
CA ALA A 280 22.84 10.78 25.02
C ALA A 280 23.59 9.46 24.76
N VAL A 281 23.36 8.91 23.57
CA VAL A 281 23.96 7.69 23.05
C VAL A 281 25.08 8.07 22.07
N GLU A 282 26.33 7.79 22.47
CA GLU A 282 27.50 7.97 21.60
C GLU A 282 27.74 6.75 20.69
N ASP A 283 27.41 5.55 21.17
CA ASP A 283 27.56 4.30 20.44
C ASP A 283 26.26 3.48 20.51
N PHE A 284 25.57 3.35 19.39
CA PHE A 284 24.35 2.55 19.29
C PHE A 284 24.59 1.07 19.60
N PHE A 285 25.78 0.56 19.26
CA PHE A 285 26.11 -0.85 19.36
C PHE A 285 26.45 -1.28 20.80
N ALA A 286 26.53 -0.32 21.72
CA ALA A 286 26.56 -0.59 23.16
C ALA A 286 25.21 -1.12 23.71
N PHE A 287 24.14 -1.11 22.90
CA PHE A 287 22.78 -1.54 23.27
C PHE A 287 22.27 -2.70 22.40
N PRO A 288 22.84 -3.92 22.53
CA PRO A 288 22.53 -5.06 21.66
C PRO A 288 21.07 -5.50 21.68
N GLU A 289 20.32 -5.16 22.73
CA GLU A 289 18.88 -5.41 22.86
C GLU A 289 18.02 -4.48 21.99
N LEU A 290 18.58 -3.36 21.53
CA LEU A 290 17.94 -2.38 20.67
C LEU A 290 18.42 -2.46 19.22
N LEU A 291 19.27 -3.42 18.91
CA LEU A 291 19.71 -3.69 17.55
C LEU A 291 18.79 -4.72 16.92
N ASP A 292 18.33 -4.42 15.72
CA ASP A 292 17.57 -5.38 14.94
C ASP A 292 18.54 -6.23 14.12
N GLU A 293 18.12 -7.44 13.78
CA GLU A 293 18.71 -8.10 12.61
C GLU A 293 18.56 -7.12 11.42
N PRO A 294 19.57 -7.02 10.55
CA PRO A 294 19.36 -6.34 9.29
C PRO A 294 18.10 -6.97 8.71
N GLU A 295 17.14 -6.14 8.28
CA GLU A 295 16.12 -6.67 7.37
C GLU A 295 16.91 -7.41 6.33
N PRO A 296 16.67 -8.73 6.13
CA PRO A 296 17.56 -9.59 5.37
C PRO A 296 17.97 -8.75 4.18
N ALA A 297 19.23 -8.30 4.20
CA ALA A 297 19.74 -7.47 3.13
C ALA A 297 19.41 -8.32 1.95
N ALA A 298 18.49 -7.88 1.09
CA ALA A 298 17.93 -8.76 0.08
C ALA A 298 19.15 -9.41 -0.56
N ASP A 299 19.43 -10.69 -0.26
CA ASP A 299 20.76 -11.30 -0.28
C ASP A 299 21.50 -10.79 -1.52
N GLU A 300 22.41 -9.82 -1.39
CA GLU A 300 22.75 -9.00 -2.56
C GLU A 300 23.45 -9.80 -3.69
N GLY A 301 23.82 -11.06 -3.43
CA GLY A 301 24.17 -12.06 -4.43
C GLY A 301 23.02 -13.04 -4.73
N ALA A 302 22.43 -13.71 -3.72
CA ALA A 302 21.41 -14.73 -3.95
C ALA A 302 20.00 -14.15 -4.22
N ASP A 303 19.59 -13.06 -3.57
CA ASP A 303 18.46 -12.24 -4.02
C ASP A 303 18.78 -11.46 -5.27
N ALA A 304 20.01 -10.98 -5.54
CA ALA A 304 20.25 -10.30 -6.82
C ALA A 304 19.98 -11.23 -8.00
N GLU A 305 20.49 -12.46 -7.94
CA GLU A 305 20.14 -13.48 -8.91
C GLU A 305 18.64 -13.81 -8.86
N LYS A 306 18.02 -13.93 -7.68
CA LYS A 306 16.57 -14.15 -7.56
C LYS A 306 15.72 -13.03 -8.14
N MET A 307 16.13 -11.76 -8.01
CA MET A 307 15.44 -10.60 -8.57
C MET A 307 15.53 -10.61 -10.08
N LEU A 308 16.70 -10.95 -10.63
CA LEU A 308 16.86 -11.17 -12.07
C LEU A 308 16.01 -12.36 -12.54
N VAL A 309 16.03 -13.47 -11.82
CA VAL A 309 15.18 -14.65 -12.10
C VAL A 309 13.68 -14.32 -12.00
N SER A 310 13.29 -13.42 -11.11
CA SER A 310 11.89 -13.04 -10.87
C SER A 310 11.39 -11.94 -11.80
N ALA A 311 12.28 -11.12 -12.36
CA ALA A 311 11.94 -9.97 -13.20
C ALA A 311 11.07 -10.33 -14.41
N PRO A 312 11.32 -11.42 -15.17
CA PRO A 312 10.43 -11.83 -16.26
C PRO A 312 9.00 -12.10 -15.78
N VAL A 313 8.83 -12.72 -14.61
CA VAL A 313 7.49 -13.01 -14.03
C VAL A 313 6.83 -11.72 -13.54
N ALA A 314 7.59 -10.80 -12.95
CA ALA A 314 7.08 -9.49 -12.57
C ALA A 314 6.59 -8.68 -13.79
N ILE A 315 7.34 -8.69 -14.90
CA ILE A 315 6.93 -8.08 -16.18
C ILE A 315 5.66 -8.74 -16.71
N PHE A 316 5.64 -10.07 -16.74
CA PHE A 316 4.47 -10.82 -17.18
C PHE A 316 3.23 -10.45 -16.37
N LEU A 317 3.32 -10.41 -15.04
CA LEU A 317 2.21 -10.02 -14.17
C LEU A 317 1.78 -8.57 -14.37
N LEU A 318 2.73 -7.64 -14.49
CA LEU A 318 2.41 -6.22 -14.70
C LEU A 318 1.70 -5.99 -16.03
N VAL A 319 2.15 -6.63 -17.11
CA VAL A 319 1.59 -6.44 -18.46
C VAL A 319 0.32 -7.27 -18.66
N ALA A 320 0.36 -8.58 -18.41
CA ALA A 320 -0.76 -9.48 -18.69
C ALA A 320 -1.91 -9.36 -17.68
N ALA A 321 -1.69 -8.71 -16.52
CA ALA A 321 -2.78 -8.38 -15.60
C ALA A 321 -3.17 -6.89 -15.66
N ALA A 322 -2.64 -6.13 -16.63
CA ALA A 322 -2.93 -4.70 -16.74
C ALA A 322 -4.42 -4.41 -16.96
N ASP A 323 -5.12 -5.31 -17.66
CA ASP A 323 -6.56 -5.24 -17.90
C ASP A 323 -7.39 -6.08 -16.92
N GLY A 324 -6.73 -6.70 -15.92
CA GLY A 324 -7.36 -7.56 -14.93
C GLY A 324 -7.51 -9.04 -15.35
N SER A 325 -7.08 -9.45 -16.55
CA SER A 325 -7.19 -10.85 -16.95
C SER A 325 -6.04 -11.34 -17.81
N ILE A 326 -5.49 -12.50 -17.48
CA ILE A 326 -4.38 -13.11 -18.23
C ILE A 326 -4.93 -14.05 -19.34
N ASP A 327 -4.68 -13.73 -20.61
CA ASP A 327 -5.02 -14.56 -21.77
C ASP A 327 -3.95 -15.65 -22.02
N LYS A 328 -4.37 -16.79 -22.58
CA LYS A 328 -3.49 -17.85 -23.08
C LYS A 328 -2.47 -17.35 -24.12
N LYS A 329 -2.81 -16.33 -24.92
CA LYS A 329 -1.89 -15.72 -25.91
C LYS A 329 -0.74 -14.99 -25.23
N GLU A 330 -1.01 -14.30 -24.13
CA GLU A 330 0.02 -13.58 -23.34
C GLU A 330 0.93 -14.58 -22.64
N VAL A 331 0.36 -15.64 -22.07
CA VAL A 331 1.12 -16.77 -21.53
C VAL A 331 2.01 -17.37 -22.61
N ALA A 332 1.48 -17.60 -23.82
CA ALA A 332 2.24 -18.16 -24.93
C ALA A 332 3.34 -17.20 -25.42
N ALA A 333 3.08 -15.89 -25.44
CA ALA A 333 4.06 -14.87 -25.79
C ALA A 333 5.18 -14.81 -24.76
N PHE A 334 4.84 -14.78 -23.47
CA PHE A 334 5.80 -14.84 -22.37
C PHE A 334 6.68 -16.11 -22.44
N GLN A 335 6.07 -17.28 -22.62
CA GLN A 335 6.79 -18.54 -22.79
C GLN A 335 7.71 -18.53 -24.02
N SER A 336 7.24 -17.96 -25.14
CA SER A 336 8.04 -17.81 -26.35
C SER A 336 9.25 -16.92 -26.10
N GLN A 337 9.10 -15.81 -25.37
CA GLN A 337 10.20 -14.91 -25.05
C GLN A 337 11.23 -15.56 -24.11
N LEU A 338 10.78 -16.33 -23.11
CA LEU A 338 11.69 -17.12 -22.28
C LEU A 338 12.47 -18.17 -23.10
N VAL A 339 11.83 -18.80 -24.09
CA VAL A 339 12.52 -19.74 -24.98
C VAL A 339 13.49 -19.02 -25.91
N THR A 340 13.15 -17.83 -26.41
CA THR A 340 14.06 -17.01 -27.21
C THR A 340 15.27 -16.55 -26.40
N SER A 341 15.09 -16.16 -25.14
CA SER A 341 16.20 -15.74 -24.26
C SER A 341 17.11 -16.90 -23.87
N LEU A 342 16.63 -18.15 -23.85
CA LEU A 342 17.49 -19.35 -23.74
C LEU A 342 18.46 -19.50 -24.92
N ALA A 343 18.12 -18.96 -26.10
CA ALA A 343 18.98 -18.97 -27.28
C ALA A 343 19.90 -17.74 -27.36
N SER A 344 19.98 -16.93 -26.29
CA SER A 344 20.92 -15.81 -26.19
C SER A 344 22.36 -16.27 -26.37
N THR A 345 23.20 -15.42 -26.96
CA THR A 345 24.65 -15.66 -27.05
C THR A 345 25.36 -15.48 -25.71
N ASP A 346 24.68 -14.93 -24.70
CA ASP A 346 25.16 -14.83 -23.33
C ASP A 346 24.64 -16.00 -22.48
N GLU A 347 25.57 -16.85 -22.02
CA GLU A 347 25.29 -18.02 -21.19
C GLU A 347 24.58 -17.67 -19.87
N ARG A 348 24.85 -16.49 -19.29
CA ARG A 348 24.24 -16.05 -18.02
C ARG A 348 22.79 -15.64 -18.21
N VAL A 349 22.48 -14.91 -19.28
CA VAL A 349 21.09 -14.56 -19.62
C VAL A 349 20.26 -15.82 -19.89
N GLY A 350 20.86 -16.80 -20.58
CA GLY A 350 20.26 -18.12 -20.76
C GLY A 350 20.03 -18.85 -19.43
N ALA A 351 21.00 -18.84 -18.51
CA ALA A 351 20.88 -19.45 -17.19
C ALA A 351 19.77 -18.82 -16.34
N LEU A 352 19.65 -17.48 -16.31
CA LEU A 352 18.58 -16.77 -15.61
C LEU A 352 17.20 -17.14 -16.16
N SER A 353 17.08 -17.22 -17.48
CA SER A 353 15.82 -17.61 -18.14
C SER A 353 15.42 -19.04 -17.80
N MET A 354 16.39 -19.96 -17.76
CA MET A 354 16.18 -21.35 -17.34
C MET A 354 15.76 -21.44 -15.87
N ALA A 355 16.40 -20.68 -14.98
CA ALA A 355 16.04 -20.62 -13.57
C ALA A 355 14.63 -20.03 -13.37
N CYS A 356 14.26 -19.00 -14.12
CA CYS A 356 12.92 -18.42 -14.12
C CYS A 356 11.87 -19.47 -14.49
N MET A 357 12.12 -20.25 -15.55
CA MET A 357 11.22 -21.34 -15.95
C MET A 357 11.10 -22.43 -14.88
N ALA A 358 12.21 -22.79 -14.23
CA ALA A 358 12.22 -23.82 -13.20
C ALA A 358 11.47 -23.39 -11.92
N GLN A 359 11.51 -22.11 -11.58
CA GLN A 359 10.91 -21.53 -10.36
C GLN A 359 9.59 -20.79 -10.62
N PHE A 360 9.06 -20.86 -11.84
CA PHE A 360 7.94 -20.02 -12.28
C PHE A 360 6.74 -20.01 -11.33
N GLN A 361 6.28 -21.18 -10.87
CA GLN A 361 5.09 -21.28 -10.01
C GLN A 361 5.30 -20.67 -8.62
N GLU A 362 6.51 -20.81 -8.05
CA GLU A 362 6.86 -20.23 -6.76
C GLU A 362 6.93 -18.71 -6.84
N ILE A 363 7.63 -18.19 -7.86
CA ILE A 363 7.76 -16.75 -8.11
C ILE A 363 6.38 -16.15 -8.37
N LEU A 364 5.57 -16.79 -9.22
CA LEU A 364 4.23 -16.33 -9.56
C LEU A 364 3.36 -16.19 -8.30
N GLY A 365 3.34 -17.21 -7.42
CA GLY A 365 2.55 -17.16 -6.18
C GLY A 365 3.01 -16.08 -5.20
N GLY A 366 4.33 -15.90 -5.07
CA GLY A 366 4.90 -14.85 -4.23
C GLY A 366 4.57 -13.44 -4.73
N LEU A 367 4.72 -13.19 -6.03
CA LEU A 367 4.46 -11.89 -6.63
C LEU A 367 2.96 -11.56 -6.70
N GLN A 368 2.10 -12.53 -7.03
CA GLN A 368 0.65 -12.33 -7.03
C GLN A 368 0.13 -11.90 -5.65
N SER A 369 0.69 -12.46 -4.57
CA SER A 369 0.29 -12.12 -3.20
C SER A 369 0.72 -10.72 -2.78
N GLY A 370 1.80 -10.18 -3.36
CA GLY A 370 2.31 -8.84 -3.06
C GLY A 370 1.81 -7.74 -4.00
N GLY A 371 1.12 -8.09 -5.09
CA GLY A 371 0.51 -7.16 -6.03
C GLY A 371 1.51 -6.38 -6.92
N PRO A 372 1.01 -5.37 -7.66
CA PRO A 372 1.80 -4.59 -8.61
C PRO A 372 3.00 -3.86 -7.99
N ASP A 373 2.85 -3.34 -6.76
CA ASP A 373 3.92 -2.62 -6.04
C ASP A 373 5.13 -3.51 -5.77
N LEU A 374 4.90 -4.78 -5.41
CA LEU A 374 5.98 -5.73 -5.24
C LEU A 374 6.66 -6.05 -6.57
N CYS A 375 5.88 -6.23 -7.64
CA CYS A 375 6.42 -6.47 -8.98
C CYS A 375 7.33 -5.30 -9.44
N LEU A 376 6.87 -4.06 -9.26
CA LEU A 376 7.67 -2.88 -9.61
C LEU A 376 8.96 -2.79 -8.77
N ARG A 377 8.86 -3.09 -7.47
CA ARG A 377 10.04 -3.16 -6.58
C ARG A 377 11.05 -4.19 -7.06
N VAL A 378 10.58 -5.37 -7.49
CA VAL A 378 11.43 -6.42 -8.08
C VAL A 378 12.13 -5.91 -9.33
N LEU A 379 11.47 -5.15 -10.20
CA LEU A 379 12.13 -4.59 -11.40
C LEU A 379 13.19 -3.55 -11.06
N ILE A 380 12.92 -2.66 -10.10
CA ILE A 380 13.89 -1.66 -9.63
C ILE A 380 15.12 -2.36 -9.04
N GLN A 381 14.90 -3.41 -8.23
CA GLN A 381 15.97 -4.20 -7.64
C GLN A 381 16.72 -5.04 -8.68
N ALA A 382 16.02 -5.60 -9.67
CA ALA A 382 16.62 -6.35 -10.77
C ALA A 382 17.53 -5.47 -11.63
N ARG A 383 17.14 -4.21 -11.90
CA ARG A 383 18.01 -3.24 -12.57
C ARG A 383 19.30 -3.00 -11.80
N ALA A 384 19.20 -2.74 -10.50
CA ALA A 384 20.37 -2.55 -9.65
C ALA A 384 21.24 -3.82 -9.56
N ALA A 385 20.63 -5.01 -9.64
CA ALA A 385 21.31 -6.30 -9.64
C ALA A 385 22.00 -6.62 -10.97
N ALA A 386 21.44 -6.18 -12.11
CA ALA A 386 21.92 -6.55 -13.44
C ALA A 386 23.39 -6.14 -13.66
N GLU A 387 23.75 -4.89 -13.35
CA GLU A 387 25.13 -4.39 -13.46
C GLU A 387 26.12 -5.25 -12.65
N ARG A 388 25.72 -5.66 -11.45
CA ARG A 388 26.54 -6.44 -10.52
C ARG A 388 26.73 -7.89 -10.95
N VAL A 389 25.64 -8.55 -11.35
CA VAL A 389 25.62 -10.00 -11.64
C VAL A 389 26.06 -10.30 -13.07
N LEU A 390 25.67 -9.47 -14.03
CA LEU A 390 25.93 -9.69 -15.45
C LEU A 390 27.17 -8.95 -15.95
N GLY A 391 27.55 -7.84 -15.29
CA GLY A 391 28.61 -6.94 -15.72
C GLY A 391 28.11 -5.89 -16.72
N ALA A 392 28.83 -4.77 -16.81
CA ALA A 392 28.43 -3.55 -17.55
C ALA A 392 28.21 -3.72 -19.07
N ASP A 393 28.70 -4.80 -19.68
CA ASP A 393 28.48 -5.08 -21.10
C ASP A 393 27.18 -5.88 -21.34
N ASN A 394 26.70 -6.60 -20.33
CA ASN A 394 25.62 -7.59 -20.44
C ASN A 394 24.34 -7.17 -19.70
N ASP A 395 24.45 -6.25 -18.74
CA ASP A 395 23.31 -5.72 -17.98
C ASP A 395 22.32 -5.00 -18.90
N GLN A 396 22.79 -4.13 -19.79
CA GLN A 396 21.96 -3.44 -20.76
C GLN A 396 21.28 -4.40 -21.73
N GLN A 397 21.99 -5.43 -22.22
CA GLN A 397 21.40 -6.43 -23.09
C GLN A 397 20.25 -7.17 -22.38
N TYR A 398 20.43 -7.51 -21.10
CA TYR A 398 19.41 -8.17 -20.32
C TYR A 398 18.19 -7.25 -20.06
N LEU A 399 18.41 -5.98 -19.72
CA LEU A 399 17.34 -5.01 -19.51
C LEU A 399 16.54 -4.74 -20.80
N VAL A 400 17.21 -4.72 -21.96
CA VAL A 400 16.54 -4.65 -23.26
C VAL A 400 15.70 -5.90 -23.52
N VAL A 401 16.20 -7.10 -23.23
CA VAL A 401 15.42 -8.35 -23.36
C VAL A 401 14.17 -8.32 -22.47
N LEU A 402 14.28 -7.83 -21.24
CA LEU A 402 13.15 -7.65 -20.34
C LEU A 402 12.12 -6.66 -20.91
N ASN A 403 12.58 -5.54 -21.46
CA ASN A 403 11.69 -4.55 -22.09
C ASN A 403 11.01 -5.10 -23.37
N ASP A 404 11.75 -5.80 -24.23
CA ASP A 404 11.23 -6.44 -25.43
C ASP A 404 10.20 -7.53 -25.08
N MET A 405 10.41 -8.24 -23.96
CA MET A 405 9.44 -9.19 -23.43
C MET A 405 8.15 -8.50 -23.03
N ALA A 406 8.22 -7.37 -22.32
CA ALA A 406 7.05 -6.57 -21.93
C ALA A 406 6.25 -6.14 -23.18
N ILE A 407 6.93 -5.60 -24.19
CA ILE A 407 6.33 -5.19 -25.47
C ILE A 407 5.67 -6.38 -26.17
N SER A 408 6.36 -7.52 -26.25
CA SER A 408 5.85 -8.72 -26.92
C SER A 408 4.60 -9.28 -26.25
N ILE A 409 4.48 -9.18 -24.92
CA ILE A 409 3.29 -9.63 -24.18
C ILE A 409 2.11 -8.68 -24.48
N ALA A 410 2.33 -7.37 -24.37
CA ALA A 410 1.31 -6.37 -24.68
C ALA A 410 0.83 -6.47 -26.15
N GLU A 411 1.74 -6.70 -27.09
CA GLU A 411 1.37 -6.92 -28.49
C GLU A 411 0.52 -8.17 -28.73
N ALA A 412 0.71 -9.21 -27.92
CA ALA A 412 -0.04 -10.46 -28.03
C ALA A 412 -1.48 -10.33 -27.51
N SER A 413 -1.68 -9.46 -26.51
CA SER A 413 -2.98 -9.08 -25.98
C SER A 413 -3.81 -8.27 -26.99
N GLY A 414 -3.17 -7.33 -27.71
CA GLY A 414 -3.79 -6.45 -28.71
C GLY A 414 -4.35 -7.11 -29.99
N GLY A 415 -4.45 -8.43 -30.05
CA GLY A 415 -4.70 -9.23 -31.25
C GLY A 415 -6.16 -9.66 -31.47
N GLY A 416 -6.95 -8.78 -32.10
CA GLY A 416 -8.24 -9.11 -32.69
C GLY A 416 -8.16 -10.18 -33.79
N LEU A 417 -9.16 -11.07 -33.82
CA LEU A 417 -9.24 -12.30 -34.64
C LEU A 417 -9.19 -12.12 -36.18
N PHE A 418 -8.89 -10.92 -36.71
CA PHE A 418 -9.04 -10.57 -38.14
C PHE A 418 -7.92 -9.68 -38.74
N GLY A 419 -6.68 -9.75 -38.23
CA GLY A 419 -5.51 -9.28 -38.99
C GLY A 419 -5.34 -7.75 -39.14
N PHE A 420 -6.00 -6.94 -38.32
CA PHE A 420 -5.86 -5.48 -38.30
C PHE A 420 -4.91 -5.01 -37.18
N GLY A 421 -3.61 -5.14 -37.40
CA GLY A 421 -2.54 -4.46 -36.64
C GLY A 421 -2.40 -4.88 -35.17
N LYS A 422 -1.16 -5.01 -34.69
CA LYS A 422 -0.86 -5.16 -33.26
C LYS A 422 -1.16 -3.82 -32.57
N LYS A 423 -2.30 -3.70 -31.89
CA LYS A 423 -2.65 -2.48 -31.14
C LYS A 423 -2.51 -2.74 -29.65
N ILE A 424 -1.46 -2.18 -29.06
CA ILE A 424 -1.27 -2.13 -27.61
C ILE A 424 -2.34 -1.22 -26.99
N GLY A 425 -3.01 -1.71 -25.95
CA GLY A 425 -4.05 -1.03 -25.17
C GLY A 425 -3.53 0.22 -24.47
N LYS A 426 -4.44 1.02 -23.89
CA LYS A 426 -4.06 2.25 -23.18
C LYS A 426 -3.40 1.92 -21.84
N GLU A 427 -3.97 0.95 -21.13
CA GLU A 427 -3.55 0.42 -19.84
C GLU A 427 -2.16 -0.23 -19.97
N GLU A 428 -2.01 -1.11 -20.96
CA GLU A 428 -0.72 -1.73 -21.29
C GLU A 428 0.34 -0.70 -21.64
N ARG A 429 0.00 0.37 -22.37
CA ARG A 429 0.96 1.44 -22.69
C ARG A 429 1.44 2.16 -21.43
N ALA A 430 0.55 2.47 -20.49
CA ALA A 430 0.94 3.07 -19.22
C ALA A 430 1.85 2.14 -18.40
N VAL A 431 1.55 0.83 -18.41
CA VAL A 431 2.41 -0.17 -17.77
C VAL A 431 3.78 -0.26 -18.45
N LEU A 432 3.83 -0.24 -19.79
CA LEU A 432 5.09 -0.26 -20.54
C LEU A 432 5.95 0.97 -20.23
N GLU A 433 5.36 2.15 -20.10
CA GLU A 433 6.07 3.38 -19.70
C GLU A 433 6.69 3.23 -18.29
N LEU A 434 5.96 2.63 -17.33
CA LEU A 434 6.48 2.35 -15.99
C LEU A 434 7.61 1.31 -16.00
N ILE A 435 7.47 0.24 -16.78
CA ILE A 435 8.49 -0.80 -16.92
C ILE A 435 9.75 -0.22 -17.58
N GLU A 436 9.59 0.56 -18.64
CA GLU A 436 10.70 1.23 -19.33
C GLU A 436 11.42 2.18 -18.37
N GLN A 437 10.68 2.99 -17.60
CA GLN A 437 11.26 3.87 -16.59
C GLN A 437 12.01 3.09 -15.50
N ALA A 438 11.45 1.98 -15.03
CA ALA A 438 12.05 1.15 -13.99
C ALA A 438 13.32 0.43 -14.46
N LEU A 439 13.38 -0.02 -15.72
CA LEU A 439 14.49 -0.81 -16.27
C LEU A 439 15.57 0.05 -16.93
N LEU A 440 15.18 1.02 -17.76
CA LEU A 440 16.12 1.78 -18.59
C LEU A 440 16.45 3.16 -18.01
N GLY A 441 15.68 3.63 -17.01
CA GLY A 441 15.90 4.92 -16.36
C GLY A 441 15.68 6.07 -17.34
N GLY A 442 14.42 6.45 -17.54
CA GLY A 442 14.01 7.43 -18.55
C GLY A 442 14.92 8.66 -18.63
N HIS A 443 15.59 8.82 -19.77
CA HIS A 443 16.04 10.13 -20.23
C HIS A 443 14.82 10.87 -20.81
N SER A 444 14.01 11.43 -19.92
CA SER A 444 13.05 12.49 -20.27
C SER A 444 13.52 13.82 -19.73
#